data_AF-A6K0W6-F1
#
_entry.id   AF-A6K0W6-F1
#
_cell.length_a   1.000
_cell.length_b   1.000
_cell.length_c   1.000
_cell.angle_alpha   90.00
_cell.angle_beta   90.00
_cell.angle_gamma   90.00
#
_symmetry.space_group_name_H-M   'P 1'
#
loop_
_entity.id
_entity.type
_entity.pdbx_description
1 polymer ?
#
loop_
_entity_poly.entity_id
_entity_poly.type
_entity_poly.pdbx_seq_one_letter_code
_entity_poly.pdbx_strand_id
1 'polypeptide(L)' 'MASSDCEDHAGQEGETFLYFAYGSNLLTERIHLRNPSAVFCCVARLQTRRS' A
#
# COMPACT_ATOMS: atom_id res chain seq x y z
N MET A 1 16.24 13.47 8.77
CA MET A 1 14.90 12.86 8.67
C MET A 1 14.64 12.68 7.19
N ALA A 2 14.56 11.44 6.71
CA ALA A 2 14.34 11.17 5.30
C ALA A 2 12.88 11.55 4.96
N SER A 3 12.69 12.61 4.17
CA SER A 3 11.48 12.79 3.39
C SER A 3 11.47 11.64 2.39
N SER A 4 10.70 10.60 2.71
CA SER A 4 10.41 9.57 1.73
C SER A 4 9.34 10.18 0.83
N ASP A 5 9.78 10.82 -0.25
CA ASP A 5 8.92 11.23 -1.35
C ASP A 5 8.31 9.95 -1.92
N CYS A 6 7.12 9.60 -1.43
CA CYS A 6 6.26 8.60 -2.03
C CYS A 6 5.79 9.20 -3.35
N GLU A 7 6.60 9.04 -4.40
CA GLU A 7 6.24 9.46 -5.74
C GLU A 7 4.91 8.79 -6.09
N ASP A 8 3.89 9.63 -6.30
CA ASP A 8 2.58 9.25 -6.80
C ASP A 8 2.72 8.82 -8.26
N HIS A 9 3.27 7.63 -8.49
CA HIS A 9 3.25 6.97 -9.80
C HIS A 9 1.87 6.37 -10.06
N ALA A 10 0.83 7.20 -10.01
CA ALA A 10 -0.48 6.91 -10.58
C ALA A 10 -0.44 6.96 -12.13
N GLY A 11 0.65 6.47 -12.73
CA GLY A 11 1.02 6.70 -14.14
C GLY A 11 0.96 5.47 -15.05
N GLN A 12 0.40 4.35 -14.59
CA GLN A 12 0.04 3.22 -15.46
C GLN A 12 -1.40 2.84 -15.18
N GLU A 13 -2.32 3.55 -15.84
CA GLU A 13 -3.76 3.27 -15.83
C GLU A 13 -4.03 1.87 -16.41
N GLY A 14 -3.89 0.83 -15.57
CA GLY A 14 -4.25 -0.55 -15.92
C GLY A 14 -3.37 -1.66 -15.35
N GLU A 15 -2.15 -1.37 -14.87
CA GLU A 15 -1.20 -2.44 -14.49
C GLU A 15 -1.06 -2.65 -12.97
N THR A 16 -1.35 -1.63 -12.17
CA THR A 16 -1.20 -1.69 -10.70
C THR A 16 -2.48 -1.22 -9.99
N PHE A 17 -2.76 -1.80 -8.83
CA PHE A 17 -3.85 -1.38 -7.94
C PHE A 17 -3.33 -1.12 -6.53
N LEU A 18 -4.02 -0.26 -5.78
CA LEU A 18 -3.69 0.02 -4.38
C LEU A 18 -4.42 -0.94 -3.44
N TYR A 19 -3.68 -1.52 -2.50
CA TYR A 19 -4.21 -2.41 -1.46
C TYR A 19 -4.01 -1.79 -0.07
N PHE A 20 -5.11 -1.50 0.62
CA PHE A 20 -5.07 -1.06 2.01
C PHE A 20 -4.93 -2.26 2.95
N ALA A 21 -3.72 -2.51 3.44
CA ALA A 21 -3.45 -3.57 4.39
C ALA A 21 -3.87 -3.19 5.82
N TYR A 22 -4.43 -4.16 6.54
CA TYR A 22 -4.68 -4.10 7.98
C TYR A 22 -4.36 -5.48 8.59
N GLY A 23 -3.87 -5.53 9.83
CA GLY A 23 -3.47 -6.78 10.47
C GLY A 23 -2.14 -7.36 9.94
N SER A 24 -2.07 -8.67 9.72
CA SER A 24 -0.79 -9.37 9.43
C SER A 24 -0.12 -8.96 8.11
N ASN A 25 -0.90 -8.47 7.15
CA ASN A 25 -0.38 -8.04 5.85
C ASN A 25 0.36 -6.69 5.94
N LEU A 26 0.39 -6.05 7.11
CA LEU A 26 1.27 -4.90 7.37
C LEU A 26 2.75 -5.32 7.42
N LEU A 27 3.05 -6.59 7.72
CA LEU A 27 4.41 -7.10 7.68
C LEU A 27 4.78 -7.44 6.23
N THR A 28 5.77 -6.74 5.69
CA THR A 28 6.26 -6.92 4.31
C THR A 28 6.63 -8.37 4.02
N GLU A 29 7.36 -9.04 4.92
CA GLU A 29 7.72 -10.45 4.77
C GLU A 29 6.49 -11.35 4.64
N ARG A 30 5.43 -11.07 5.43
CA ARG A 30 4.20 -11.87 5.41
C ARG A 30 3.44 -11.71 4.10
N ILE A 31 3.29 -10.49 3.60
CA ILE A 31 2.57 -10.24 2.34
C ILE A 31 3.34 -10.78 1.14
N HIS A 32 4.68 -10.71 1.16
CA HIS A 32 5.56 -11.21 0.11
C HIS A 32 5.57 -12.73 -0.04
N LEU A 33 5.20 -13.50 1.01
CA LEU A 33 5.04 -14.96 0.90
C LEU A 33 4.05 -15.38 -0.20
N ARG A 34 3.03 -14.54 -0.48
CA ARG A 34 2.01 -14.81 -1.51
C ARG A 34 1.95 -13.75 -2.61
N ASN A 35 2.39 -12.54 -2.32
CA ASN A 35 2.38 -11.41 -3.25
C ASN A 35 3.79 -10.81 -3.33
N PRO A 36 4.75 -11.48 -3.97
CA PRO A 36 6.15 -11.04 -4.02
C PRO A 36 6.34 -9.69 -4.73
N SER A 37 5.39 -9.29 -5.59
CA SER A 37 5.40 -8.00 -6.28
C SER A 37 4.78 -6.85 -5.47
N ALA A 38 4.25 -7.09 -4.27
CA ALA A 38 3.65 -6.03 -3.47
C ALA A 38 4.71 -5.01 -3.03
N VAL A 39 4.42 -3.72 -3.23
CA VAL A 39 5.33 -2.63 -2.85
C VAL A 39 4.65 -1.75 -1.81
N PHE A 40 5.42 -1.31 -0.81
CA PHE A 40 4.93 -0.32 0.16
C PHE A 40 4.72 1.02 -0.55
N CYS A 41 3.52 1.58 -0.43
CA CYS A 41 3.18 2.90 -0.99
C CYS A 41 3.22 3.96 0.13
N CYS A 42 2.20 4.00 1.00
CA CYS A 42 2.13 4.97 2.09
C CYS A 42 1.31 4.47 3.29
N VAL A 43 1.38 5.17 4.42
CA VAL A 43 0.49 4.95 5.57
C VAL A 43 -0.80 5.74 5.35
N ALA A 44 -1.94 5.07 5.37
CA ALA A 44 -3.26 5.69 5.20
C ALA A 44 -4.18 5.42 6.39
N ARG A 45 -5.24 6.23 6.54
CA ARG A 45 -6.28 6.05 7.56
C ARG A 45 -7.64 5.95 6.89
N LEU A 46 -8.29 4.79 7.00
CA LEU A 46 -9.65 4.60 6.53
C LEU A 46 -10.62 5.38 7.44
N GLN A 47 -11.25 6.43 6.90
CA GLN A 47 -12.31 7.14 7.61
C GLN A 47 -13.62 6.37 7.46
N THR A 48 -14.16 5.83 8.55
CA THR A 48 -15.49 5.22 8.55
C THR A 48 -16.56 6.31 8.48
N ARG A 49 -17.26 6.38 7.36
CA ARG A 49 -18.53 7.12 7.25
C ARG A 49 -19.63 6.16 7.68
N ARG A 50 -20.23 6.37 8.85
CA ARG A 50 -21.53 5.76 9.18
C ARG A 50 -22.60 6.69 8.60
N SER A 51 -23.40 6.16 7.67
CA SER A 51 -24.61 6.84 7.19
C SER A 51 -25.75 6.67 8.17
#